data_AF-A0A387BBX7-F1
#
_entry.id   AF-A0A387BBX7-F1
#
_cell.length_a   1.000
_cell.length_b   1.000
_cell.length_c   1.000
_cell.angle_alpha   90.00
_cell.angle_beta   90.00
_cell.angle_gamma   90.00
#
_symmetry.space_group_name_H-M   'P 1'
#
loop_
_entity.id
_entity.type
_entity.pdbx_description
1 polymer ?
#
loop_
_entity_poly.entity_id
_entity_poly.type
_entity_poly.pdbx_seq_one_letter_code
_entity_poly.pdbx_strand_id
1 'polypeptide(L)'
;MLDALAILLGGIATYLTRVLFLVSRKLRPPPAVQRYLPLVGPAVLGAIAIPGLVAPGGELSLLTTGPSLLAAAAAWASWRLARRQMVVGLLVGLAVWWGCFAVLGALGLR
;
A
#
# COMPACT_ATOMS: atom_id res chain seq x y z
N MET A 1 15.95 -14.21 -17.51
CA MET A 1 15.45 -15.58 -17.20
C MET A 1 14.90 -15.69 -15.78
N LEU A 2 15.53 -15.05 -14.79
CA LEU A 2 15.03 -15.03 -13.40
C LEU A 2 13.65 -14.35 -13.27
N ASP A 3 13.37 -13.31 -14.06
CA ASP A 3 12.09 -12.59 -14.00
C ASP A 3 10.91 -13.45 -14.44
N ALA A 4 11.09 -14.23 -15.50
CA ALA A 4 10.07 -15.16 -15.98
C ALA A 4 9.75 -16.25 -14.94
N LEU A 5 10.79 -16.73 -14.24
CA LEU A 5 10.64 -17.71 -13.16
C LEU A 5 9.95 -17.09 -11.93
N ALA A 6 10.26 -15.84 -11.59
CA ALA A 6 9.59 -15.11 -10.51
C ALA A 6 8.10 -14.89 -10.80
N ILE A 7 7.76 -14.51 -12.03
CA ILE A 7 6.36 -14.35 -12.48
C ILE A 7 5.62 -15.69 -12.41
N LEU A 8 6.23 -16.77 -12.91
CA LEU A 8 5.65 -18.11 -12.88
C LEU A 8 5.40 -18.58 -11.45
N LEU A 9 6.40 -18.45 -10.56
CA LEU A 9 6.28 -18.83 -9.15
C LEU A 9 5.23 -17.98 -8.42
N GLY A 10 5.18 -16.67 -8.65
CA GLY A 10 4.17 -15.79 -8.08
C GLY A 10 2.75 -16.17 -8.53
N GLY A 11 2.58 -16.50 -9.81
CA GLY A 11 1.33 -17.01 -10.37
C GLY A 11 0.90 -18.33 -9.72
N ILE A 12 1.81 -19.29 -9.61
CA ILE A 12 1.56 -20.59 -8.97
C ILE A 12 1.18 -20.40 -7.49
N ALA A 13 1.94 -19.60 -6.74
CA ALA A 13 1.63 -19.32 -5.34
C ALA A 13 0.26 -18.67 -5.16
N THR A 14 -0.10 -17.71 -6.02
CA THR A 14 -1.41 -17.05 -6.01
C THR A 14 -2.54 -18.01 -6.33
N TYR A 15 -2.33 -18.91 -7.30
CA TYR A 15 -3.33 -19.91 -7.66
C TYR A 15 -3.52 -20.95 -6.55
N LEU A 16 -2.42 -21.49 -6.01
CA LEU A 16 -2.47 -22.48 -4.92
C LEU A 16 -3.15 -21.92 -3.68
N THR A 17 -2.83 -20.69 -3.28
CA THR A 17 -3.49 -20.05 -2.12
C THR A 17 -4.99 -19.90 -2.31
N ARG A 18 -5.47 -19.60 -3.53
CA ARG A 18 -6.92 -19.56 -3.83
C ARG A 18 -7.56 -20.94 -3.86
N VAL A 19 -6.92 -21.92 -4.48
CA VAL A 19 -7.44 -23.30 -4.59
C VAL A 19 -7.50 -23.98 -3.23
N LEU A 20 -6.55 -23.68 -2.33
CA LEU A 20 -6.51 -24.26 -0.99
C LEU A 20 -7.80 -23.99 -0.21
N PHE A 21 -8.37 -22.78 -0.32
CA PHE A 21 -9.66 -22.45 0.32
C PHE A 21 -10.86 -23.15 -0.35
N LEU A 22 -10.80 -23.39 -1.66
CA LEU A 22 -11.84 -24.11 -2.40
C LEU A 22 -11.88 -25.60 -2.05
N VAL A 23 -10.73 -26.24 -1.98
CA VAL A 23 -10.60 -27.66 -1.62
C VAL A 23 -10.86 -27.86 -0.12
N SER A 24 -10.43 -26.93 0.72
CA SER A 24 -10.60 -26.98 2.17
C SER A 24 -11.98 -26.50 2.64
N ARG A 25 -12.99 -26.45 1.76
CA ARG A 25 -14.37 -25.99 2.07
C ARG A 25 -15.01 -26.60 3.32
N LYS A 26 -14.58 -27.80 3.72
CA LYS A 26 -15.07 -28.51 4.93
C LYS A 26 -14.30 -28.18 6.22
N LEU A 27 -13.10 -27.60 6.12
CA LEU A 27 -12.27 -27.22 7.26
C LEU A 27 -12.68 -25.83 7.74
N ARG A 28 -13.36 -25.77 8.88
CA ARG A 28 -13.63 -24.49 9.54
C ARG A 28 -12.35 -24.03 10.24
N PRO A 29 -11.83 -22.83 9.92
CA PRO A 29 -10.66 -22.30 10.62
C PRO A 29 -10.97 -22.14 12.12
N PRO A 30 -9.99 -22.29 13.02
CA PRO A 30 -10.19 -22.12 14.45
C PRO A 30 -10.69 -20.70 14.78
N PRO A 31 -11.45 -20.53 15.88
CA PRO A 31 -12.14 -19.28 16.20
C PRO A 31 -11.20 -18.07 16.33
N ALA A 32 -9.96 -18.29 16.81
CA ALA A 32 -8.94 -17.26 16.84
C ALA A 32 -8.60 -16.74 15.44
N VAL A 33 -8.39 -17.64 14.47
CA VAL A 33 -8.03 -17.29 13.09
C VAL A 33 -9.17 -16.55 12.39
N GLN A 34 -10.42 -16.97 12.61
CA GLN A 34 -11.61 -16.28 12.08
C GLN A 34 -11.71 -14.84 12.54
N ARG A 35 -11.32 -14.54 13.79
CA ARG A 35 -11.32 -13.18 14.33
C ARG A 35 -10.32 -12.26 13.62
N TYR A 36 -9.19 -12.79 13.16
CA TYR A 36 -8.13 -12.00 12.52
C TYR A 36 -8.21 -11.98 10.99
N LEU A 37 -8.91 -12.92 10.34
CA LEU A 37 -9.09 -12.94 8.87
C LEU A 37 -9.55 -11.59 8.28
N PRO A 38 -10.54 -10.89 8.88
CA PRO A 38 -11.00 -9.58 8.37
C PRO A 38 -9.91 -8.48 8.43
N LEU A 39 -8.90 -8.63 9.29
CA LEU A 39 -7.82 -7.67 9.49
C LEU A 39 -6.67 -7.85 8.49
N VAL A 40 -6.66 -8.95 7.71
CA VAL A 40 -5.60 -9.22 6.74
C VAL A 40 -5.54 -8.14 5.66
N GLY A 41 -6.71 -7.71 5.13
CA GLY A 41 -6.78 -6.64 4.13
C GLY A 41 -6.09 -5.34 4.57
N PRO A 42 -6.51 -4.72 5.68
CA PRO A 42 -5.85 -3.51 6.18
C PRO A 42 -4.40 -3.74 6.61
N ALA A 43 -4.05 -4.92 7.15
CA ALA A 43 -2.67 -5.24 7.53
C ALA A 43 -1.73 -5.30 6.32
N VAL A 44 -2.14 -5.97 5.24
CA VAL A 44 -1.35 -6.06 4.00
C VAL A 44 -1.23 -4.70 3.34
N LEU A 45 -2.32 -3.92 3.27
CA LEU A 45 -2.27 -2.56 2.73
C LEU A 45 -1.32 -1.67 3.56
N GLY A 46 -1.35 -1.77 4.89
CA GLY A 46 -0.41 -1.08 5.76
C GLY A 46 1.04 -1.52 5.51
N ALA A 47 1.28 -2.83 5.39
CA ALA A 47 2.61 -3.38 5.16
C ALA A 47 3.23 -2.94 3.81
N ILE A 48 2.42 -2.68 2.79
CA ILE A 48 2.89 -2.20 1.48
C ILE A 48 3.00 -0.67 1.46
N ALA A 49 2.02 0.05 2.00
CA ALA A 49 1.96 1.50 1.93
C ALA A 49 2.98 2.17 2.87
N ILE A 50 3.14 1.68 4.10
CA ILE A 50 3.99 2.33 5.12
C ILE A 50 5.46 2.41 4.69
N PRO A 51 6.11 1.33 4.17
CA PRO A 51 7.50 1.42 3.72
C PRO A 51 7.68 2.45 2.60
N GLY A 52 6.73 2.51 1.65
CA GLY A 52 6.76 3.50 0.58
C GLY A 52 6.61 4.94 1.07
N LEU A 53 6.00 5.15 2.24
CA LEU A 53 5.88 6.48 2.86
C LEU A 53 7.09 6.84 3.72
N VAL A 54 7.63 5.88 4.47
CA VAL A 54 8.68 6.12 5.47
C VAL A 54 10.07 6.14 4.84
N ALA A 55 10.36 5.20 3.95
CA ALA A 55 11.65 5.03 3.30
C ALA A 55 11.48 4.73 1.80
N PRO A 56 11.00 5.69 0.98
CA PRO A 56 10.70 5.46 -0.43
C PRO A 56 11.90 4.96 -1.26
N GLY A 57 13.14 5.23 -0.83
CA GLY A 57 14.37 4.74 -1.46
C GLY A 57 15.17 3.75 -0.62
N GLY A 58 14.61 3.23 0.49
CA GLY A 58 15.35 2.40 1.45
C GLY A 58 16.21 3.18 2.44
N GLU A 59 16.33 4.50 2.28
CA GLU A 59 17.02 5.40 3.20
C GLU A 59 16.03 6.28 3.98
N LEU A 60 16.28 6.46 5.27
CA LEU A 60 15.54 7.38 6.13
C LEU A 60 16.14 8.79 5.98
N SER A 61 15.76 9.49 4.91
CA SER A 61 16.13 10.91 4.73
C SER A 61 14.92 11.80 4.96
N LEU A 62 15.04 12.75 5.89
CA LEU A 62 13.99 13.73 6.20
C LEU A 62 13.54 14.53 4.96
N LEU A 63 14.46 14.77 4.02
CA LEU A 63 14.19 15.46 2.75
C LEU A 63 13.29 14.64 1.82
N THR A 64 13.40 13.31 1.83
CA THR A 64 12.58 12.41 1.00
C THR A 64 11.31 11.96 1.71
N THR A 65 11.35 11.84 3.04
CA THR A 65 10.24 11.36 3.87
C THR A 65 9.23 12.46 4.21
N GLY A 66 9.66 13.73 4.29
CA GLY A 66 8.75 14.86 4.53
C GLY A 66 7.62 14.97 3.50
N PRO A 67 7.93 14.99 2.18
CA PRO A 67 6.93 15.04 1.12
C PRO A 67 5.95 13.87 1.08
N SER A 68 6.41 12.64 1.34
CA SER A 68 5.56 11.44 1.35
C SER A 68 4.59 11.46 2.52
N LEU A 69 5.06 11.85 3.71
CA LEU A 69 4.19 11.98 4.89
C LEU A 69 3.17 13.11 4.72
N LEU A 70 3.54 14.23 4.10
CA LEU A 70 2.61 15.31 3.77
C LEU A 70 1.53 14.87 2.78
N ALA A 71 1.91 14.13 1.73
CA ALA A 71 0.95 13.58 0.77
C ALA A 71 -0.02 12.58 1.45
N ALA A 72 0.48 11.73 2.35
CA ALA A 72 -0.35 10.80 3.12
C ALA A 72 -1.30 11.52 4.08
N ALA A 73 -0.83 12.55 4.78
CA ALA A 73 -1.65 13.37 5.66
C ALA A 73 -2.75 14.11 4.89
N ALA A 74 -2.42 14.67 3.72
CA ALA A 74 -3.39 15.34 2.84
C ALA A 74 -4.43 14.36 2.27
N ALA A 75 -4.02 13.15 1.88
CA ALA A 75 -4.93 12.09 1.43
C ALA A 75 -5.91 11.68 2.54
N TRP A 76 -5.41 11.52 3.77
CA TRP A 76 -6.26 11.17 4.92
C TRP A 76 -7.21 12.30 5.33
N ALA A 77 -6.71 13.54 5.38
CA ALA A 77 -7.51 14.71 5.72
C ALA A 77 -8.63 14.94 4.70
N SER A 78 -8.30 14.87 3.40
CA SER A 78 -9.28 15.01 2.32
C SER A 78 -10.29 13.87 2.28
N TRP A 79 -9.87 12.62 2.52
CA TRP A 79 -10.80 11.50 2.70
C TRP A 79 -11.78 11.75 3.85
N ARG A 80 -11.30 12.27 4.98
CA ARG A 80 -12.14 12.57 6.15
C ARG A 80 -13.11 13.72 5.86
N LEU A 81 -12.67 14.76 5.16
CA LEU A 81 -13.48 15.94 4.84
C LEU A 81 -14.51 15.66 3.74
N ALA A 82 -14.18 14.82 2.75
CA ALA A 82 -15.04 14.43 1.63
C ALA A 82 -16.03 13.31 1.98
N ARG A 83 -16.48 13.20 3.23
CA ARG A 83 -17.42 12.17 3.71
C ARG A 83 -16.99 10.72 3.38
N ARG A 84 -15.70 10.41 3.50
CA ARG A 84 -15.11 9.07 3.26
C ARG A 84 -15.13 8.61 1.79
N GLN A 85 -15.21 9.54 0.84
CA GLN A 85 -15.03 9.22 -0.58
C GLN A 85 -13.57 8.87 -0.87
N MET A 86 -13.30 7.62 -1.23
CA MET A 86 -11.94 7.13 -1.50
C MET A 86 -11.29 7.83 -2.70
N VAL A 87 -12.07 8.13 -3.73
CA VAL A 87 -11.58 8.78 -4.97
C VAL A 87 -10.97 10.15 -4.66
N VAL A 88 -11.62 10.94 -3.81
CA VAL A 88 -11.15 12.28 -3.45
C VAL A 88 -9.83 12.21 -2.68
N GLY A 89 -9.74 11.31 -1.70
CA GLY A 89 -8.50 11.11 -0.93
C GLY A 89 -7.32 10.72 -1.82
N LEU A 90 -7.56 9.84 -2.79
CA LEU A 90 -6.53 9.37 -3.72
C LEU A 90 -6.08 10.48 -4.69
N LEU A 91 -7.01 11.24 -5.26
CA LEU A 91 -6.69 12.35 -6.17
C LEU A 91 -5.93 13.47 -5.46
N VAL A 92 -6.36 13.84 -4.25
CA VAL A 92 -5.69 14.88 -3.46
C VAL A 92 -4.30 14.44 -3.03
N GLY A 93 -4.15 13.20 -2.55
CA GLY A 93 -2.84 12.64 -2.20
C GLY A 93 -1.87 12.65 -3.38
N LEU A 94 -2.34 12.23 -4.56
CA LEU A 94 -1.54 12.24 -5.79
C LEU A 94 -1.17 13.67 -6.22
N ALA A 95 -2.11 14.61 -6.15
CA ALA A 95 -1.87 16.01 -6.50
C ALA A 95 -0.83 16.66 -5.58
N VAL A 96 -0.90 16.39 -4.27
CA VAL A 96 0.08 16.89 -3.29
C VAL A 96 1.46 16.26 -3.52
N TRP A 97 1.52 14.95 -3.77
CA TRP A 97 2.77 14.27 -4.09
C TRP A 97 3.44 14.88 -5.34
N TRP A 98 2.69 15.04 -6.43
CA TRP A 98 3.21 15.66 -7.65
C TRP A 98 3.58 17.13 -7.47
N GLY A 99 2.81 17.88 -6.69
CA GLY A 99 3.13 19.26 -6.34
C GLY A 99 4.46 19.36 -5.59
N CYS A 100 4.64 18.57 -4.53
CA CYS A 100 5.90 18.51 -3.80
C CYS A 100 7.06 18.04 -4.69
N PHE A 101 6.83 17.04 -5.54
CA PHE A 101 7.82 16.51 -6.47
C PHE A 101 8.27 17.56 -7.49
N ALA A 102 7.34 18.34 -8.04
CA ALA A 102 7.61 19.42 -8.99
C ALA A 102 8.36 20.59 -8.33
N VAL A 103 7.98 20.97 -7.10
CA VAL A 103 8.66 22.04 -6.34
C VAL A 103 10.09 21.64 -5.99
N LEU A 104 10.32 20.40 -5.54
CA LEU A 104 11.67 19.91 -5.26
C LEU A 104 12.54 19.81 -6.51
N GLY A 105 11.94 19.47 -7.66
CA GLY A 105 12.62 19.49 -8.96
C GLY A 105 12.99 20.91 -9.41
N ALA A 106 12.07 21.87 -9.23
CA ALA A 106 12.31 23.28 -9.57
C ALA A 106 13.37 23.95 -8.67
N LEU A 107 13.54 23.47 -7.43
CA LEU A 107 14.55 23.94 -6.49
C LEU A 107 15.94 23.31 -6.70
N GLY A 108 16.10 22.40 -7.66
CA GLY A 108 17.40 21.82 -8.01
C GLY A 108 18.03 20.90 -6.95
N LEU A 109 17.24 20.44 -5.97
CA LEU A 109 17.69 19.57 -4.85
C LEU A 109 17.60 18.08 -5.21
N ARG A 110 17.92 17.73 -6.46
CA ARG A 110 17.87 16.36 -6.98
C ARG A 110 19.23 15.86 -7.41
#